data_AF-A0A349Z1E2-F1
#
_entry.id   AF-A0A349Z1E2-F1
#
_cell.length_a   1.000
_cell.length_b   1.000
_cell.length_c   1.000
_cell.angle_alpha   90.00
_cell.angle_beta   90.00
_cell.angle_gamma   90.00
#
_symmetry.space_group_name_H-M   'P 1'
#
loop_
_entity.id
_entity.type
_entity.pdbx_description
1 polymer ?
#
loop_
_entity_poly.entity_id
_entity_poly.type
_entity_poly.pdbx_seq_one_letter_code
_entity_poly.pdbx_strand_id
1 'polypeptide(L)'
;MSTKPLHVVIAGGGTAGWMTANLLAKHWLNQPVTITLVESPDIGIIGVGEGSTPTLKRFFSDMGIAEQDWMPACNATYKVSIRFEGWSPGANIPAYSHPFISQLDT
;
A
#
# COMPACT_ATOMS: atom_id res chain seq x y z
N MET A 1 10.67 -9.61 36.17
CA MET A 1 10.70 -8.58 35.09
C MET A 1 9.26 -8.23 34.77
N SER A 2 8.92 -6.95 34.70
CA SER A 2 7.53 -6.49 34.50
C SER A 2 7.01 -6.98 33.14
N THR A 3 6.01 -7.86 33.16
CA THR A 3 5.34 -8.45 31.99
C THR A 3 4.31 -7.48 31.42
N LYS A 4 4.69 -6.22 31.18
CA LYS A 4 3.79 -5.30 30.51
C LYS A 4 3.63 -5.75 29.05
N PRO A 5 2.40 -5.88 28.54
CA PRO A 5 2.13 -6.06 27.11
C PRO A 5 2.92 -5.02 26.32
N LEU A 6 3.50 -5.41 25.19
CA LEU A 6 4.16 -4.45 24.29
C LEU A 6 3.09 -3.45 23.79
N HIS A 7 3.39 -2.15 23.86
CA HIS A 7 2.50 -1.12 23.34
C HIS A 7 3.21 -0.36 22.22
N VAL A 8 2.68 -0.47 21.00
CA VAL A 8 3.17 0.20 19.80
C VAL A 8 2.27 1.39 19.50
N VAL A 9 2.86 2.56 19.34
CA VAL A 9 2.17 3.79 18.91
C VAL A 9 2.65 4.17 17.52
N ILE A 10 1.72 4.34 16.60
CA ILE A 10 1.93 4.80 15.22
C ILE A 10 1.46 6.26 15.17
N ALA A 11 2.40 7.19 15.00
CA ALA A 11 2.11 8.62 14.90
C ALA A 11 1.94 9.01 13.43
N GLY A 12 0.70 9.28 13.03
CA GLY A 12 0.32 9.59 11.65
C GLY A 12 -0.55 8.50 11.05
N GLY A 13 -1.63 8.94 10.39
CA GLY A 13 -2.49 8.07 9.59
C GLY A 13 -2.03 7.98 8.14
N GLY A 14 -2.98 8.15 7.22
CA GLY A 14 -2.76 7.92 5.79
C GLY A 14 -2.30 6.51 5.45
N THR A 15 -1.83 6.32 4.21
CA THR A 15 -1.47 5.00 3.68
C THR A 15 -0.41 4.31 4.54
N ALA A 16 0.66 5.01 4.91
CA ALA A 16 1.74 4.43 5.70
C ALA A 16 1.27 3.96 7.09
N GLY A 17 0.58 4.83 7.85
CA GLY A 17 0.12 4.52 9.20
C GLY A 17 -0.86 3.34 9.22
N TRP A 18 -1.86 3.37 8.34
CA TRP A 18 -2.89 2.32 8.29
C TRP A 18 -2.36 0.99 7.76
N MET A 19 -1.45 0.98 6.76
CA MET A 19 -0.81 -0.26 6.31
C MET A 19 0.04 -0.88 7.44
N THR A 20 0.82 -0.07 8.16
CA THR A 20 1.59 -0.55 9.32
C THR A 20 0.68 -1.10 10.41
N ALA A 21 -0.38 -0.38 10.80
CA ALA A 21 -1.31 -0.82 11.83
C ALA A 21 -1.94 -2.18 11.51
N ASN A 22 -2.40 -2.35 10.26
CA ASN A 22 -3.02 -3.59 9.81
C ASN A 22 -2.05 -4.78 9.81
N LEU A 23 -0.84 -4.60 9.29
CA LEU A 23 0.18 -5.66 9.27
C LEU A 23 0.60 -6.09 10.67
N LEU A 24 0.82 -5.12 11.57
CA LEU A 24 1.19 -5.42 12.95
C LEU A 24 0.04 -6.12 13.70
N ALA A 25 -1.20 -5.67 13.50
CA ALA A 25 -2.38 -6.27 14.10
C ALA A 25 -2.60 -7.71 13.62
N LYS A 26 -2.39 -7.97 12.32
CA LYS A 26 -2.46 -9.33 11.73
C LYS A 26 -1.36 -10.22 12.30
N HIS A 27 -0.12 -9.74 12.36
CA HIS A 27 1.03 -10.49 12.83
C HIS A 27 0.93 -10.87 14.32
N TRP A 28 0.42 -9.96 15.16
CA TRP A 28 0.30 -10.13 16.61
C TRP A 28 -1.11 -10.45 17.11
N LEU A 29 -2.00 -10.92 16.24
CA LEU A 29 -3.42 -11.17 16.57
C LEU A 29 -3.65 -11.94 17.87
N ASN A 30 -2.77 -12.89 18.20
CA ASN A 30 -2.85 -13.75 19.38
C ASN A 30 -1.77 -13.46 20.43
N GLN A 31 -1.12 -12.30 20.37
CA GLN A 31 -0.08 -11.88 21.30
C GLN A 31 -0.56 -10.70 22.15
N PRO A 32 -0.04 -10.53 23.38
CA PRO A 32 -0.40 -9.41 24.24
C PRO A 32 0.32 -8.14 23.75
N VAL A 33 -0.09 -7.63 22.59
CA VAL A 33 0.42 -6.38 21.99
C VAL A 33 -0.74 -5.43 21.78
N THR A 34 -0.60 -4.21 22.29
CA THR A 34 -1.53 -3.11 22.01
C THR A 34 -0.96 -2.26 20.88
N ILE A 35 -1.77 -1.93 19.88
CA ILE A 35 -1.41 -1.04 18.78
C ILE A 35 -2.34 0.17 18.83
N THR A 36 -1.77 1.37 18.83
CA THR A 36 -2.51 2.63 18.81
C THR A 36 -2.03 3.46 17.63
N LEU A 37 -2.95 3.90 16.78
CA LEU A 37 -2.68 4.87 15.72
C LEU A 37 -3.23 6.23 16.16
N VAL A 38 -2.40 7.27 16.05
CA VAL A 38 -2.77 8.65 16.37
C VAL A 38 -2.70 9.45 15.08
N GLU A 39 -3.86 9.86 14.57
CA GLU A 39 -3.98 10.67 13.36
C GLU A 39 -4.31 12.12 13.71
N SER A 40 -3.71 13.06 12.98
CA SER A 40 -3.99 14.49 13.16
C SER A 40 -5.37 14.81 12.58
N PRO A 41 -6.28 15.47 13.32
CA PRO A 41 -7.54 15.95 12.74
C PRO A 41 -7.33 17.14 11.80
N ASP A 42 -6.21 17.87 11.95
CA ASP A 42 -5.97 19.15 11.27
C ASP A 42 -5.08 18.98 10.02
N ILE A 43 -4.32 17.89 9.94
CA ILE A 43 -3.39 17.63 8.83
C ILE A 43 -3.92 16.45 8.02
N GLY A 44 -4.63 16.77 6.95
CA GLY A 44 -5.13 15.76 6.00
C GLY A 44 -4.03 15.15 5.14
N ILE A 45 -4.38 14.07 4.44
CA ILE A 45 -3.52 13.45 3.42
C ILE A 45 -3.61 14.20 2.09
N ILE A 46 -2.55 14.11 1.28
CA ILE A 46 -2.58 14.58 -0.11
C ILE A 46 -3.05 13.43 -1.00
N GLY A 47 -4.16 13.63 -1.71
CA GLY A 47 -4.68 12.68 -2.69
C GLY A 47 -4.62 13.23 -4.11
N VAL A 48 -3.68 12.75 -4.93
CA VAL A 48 -3.59 13.08 -6.37
C VAL A 48 -3.72 11.85 -7.28
N GLY A 49 -4.00 10.69 -6.68
CA GLY A 49 -3.87 9.38 -7.33
C GLY A 49 -2.48 8.79 -7.11
N GLU A 50 -2.42 7.54 -6.67
CA GLU A 50 -1.19 6.82 -6.42
C GLU A 50 -1.10 5.58 -7.32
N GLY A 51 0.06 5.36 -7.93
CA GLY A 51 0.32 4.16 -8.71
C GLY A 51 1.09 3.13 -7.89
N SER A 52 0.71 1.85 -7.98
CA SER A 52 1.38 0.75 -7.28
C SER A 52 2.23 -0.11 -8.22
N THR A 53 2.77 -1.20 -7.67
CA THR A 53 3.35 -2.34 -8.39
C THR A 53 2.52 -3.60 -8.08
N PRO A 54 2.69 -4.72 -8.81
CA PRO A 54 1.95 -5.96 -8.55
C PRO A 54 2.04 -6.47 -7.11
N THR A 55 3.08 -6.09 -6.35
CA THR A 55 3.26 -6.49 -4.94
C THR A 55 2.16 -5.98 -4.01
N LEU A 56 1.44 -4.90 -4.34
CA LEU A 56 0.35 -4.40 -3.52
C LEU A 56 -0.77 -5.44 -3.34
N LYS A 57 -1.03 -6.29 -4.35
CA LYS A 57 -2.01 -7.39 -4.26
C LYS A 57 -1.68 -8.34 -3.10
N ARG A 58 -0.40 -8.55 -2.79
CA ARG A 58 0.03 -9.39 -1.67
C ARG A 58 -0.39 -8.83 -0.32
N PHE A 59 -0.33 -7.51 -0.13
CA PHE A 59 -0.79 -6.88 1.11
C PHE A 59 -2.27 -7.21 1.39
N PHE A 60 -3.13 -7.04 0.40
CA PHE A 60 -4.56 -7.33 0.55
C PHE A 60 -4.82 -8.83 0.73
N SER A 61 -4.07 -9.69 0.02
CA SER A 61 -4.11 -11.14 0.21
C SER A 61 -3.72 -11.56 1.63
N ASP A 62 -2.64 -10.99 2.19
CA ASP A 62 -2.20 -11.27 3.55
C ASP A 62 -3.26 -10.82 4.59
N MET A 63 -3.97 -9.74 4.29
CA MET A 63 -5.10 -9.28 5.11
C MET A 63 -6.36 -10.14 4.93
N GLY A 64 -6.49 -10.88 3.83
CA GLY A 64 -7.67 -11.69 3.50
C GLY A 64 -8.80 -10.85 2.90
N ILE A 65 -8.47 -9.78 2.17
CA ILE A 65 -9.42 -8.86 1.54
C ILE A 65 -9.37 -9.09 0.02
N ALA A 66 -10.49 -9.48 -0.58
CA ALA A 66 -10.54 -9.80 -2.00
C ALA A 66 -10.48 -8.54 -2.88
N GLU A 67 -9.97 -8.67 -4.10
CA GLU A 67 -9.88 -7.55 -5.06
C GLU A 67 -11.24 -6.95 -5.38
N GLN A 68 -12.29 -7.77 -5.50
CA GLN A 68 -13.66 -7.29 -5.71
C GLN A 68 -14.18 -6.40 -4.57
N ASP A 69 -13.58 -6.46 -3.38
CA ASP A 69 -14.01 -5.68 -2.22
C ASP A 69 -13.23 -4.37 -2.11
N TRP A 70 -11.88 -4.41 -2.18
CA TRP A 70 -11.06 -3.23 -1.95
C TRP A 70 -10.94 -2.32 -3.18
N MET A 71 -10.96 -2.87 -4.40
CA MET A 71 -10.78 -2.05 -5.61
C MET A 71 -11.92 -1.04 -5.79
N PRO A 72 -13.21 -1.40 -5.68
CA PRO A 72 -14.29 -0.43 -5.78
C PRO A 72 -14.29 0.59 -4.64
N ALA A 73 -13.90 0.19 -3.42
CA ALA A 73 -13.82 1.10 -2.27
C ALA A 73 -12.77 2.22 -2.45
N CYS A 74 -11.76 1.99 -3.29
CA CYS A 74 -10.67 2.94 -3.56
C CYS A 74 -10.77 3.63 -4.93
N ASN A 75 -11.82 3.38 -5.72
CA ASN A 75 -11.88 3.77 -7.14
C ASN A 75 -10.62 3.33 -7.92
N ALA A 76 -10.11 2.14 -7.62
CA ALA A 76 -8.88 1.63 -8.20
C ALA A 76 -9.06 1.26 -9.69
N THR A 77 -7.96 1.30 -10.44
CA THR A 77 -7.88 0.83 -11.83
C THR A 77 -6.58 0.07 -12.07
N TYR A 78 -6.50 -0.64 -13.19
CA TYR A 78 -5.34 -1.45 -13.54
C TYR A 78 -4.18 -0.61 -14.06
N LYS A 79 -2.98 -0.90 -13.55
CA LYS A 79 -1.72 -0.32 -14.03
C LYS A 79 -0.84 -1.44 -14.57
N VAL A 80 -0.67 -1.49 -15.89
CA VAL A 80 0.07 -2.57 -16.58
C VAL A 80 1.50 -2.19 -16.97
N SER A 81 1.81 -0.90 -17.06
CA SER A 81 3.14 -0.40 -17.42
C SER A 81 3.36 1.03 -16.93
N ILE A 82 4.60 1.49 -17.02
CA ILE A 82 4.96 2.91 -16.95
C ILE A 82 5.48 3.32 -18.33
N ARG A 83 4.86 4.32 -18.95
CA ARG A 83 5.27 4.86 -20.26
C ARG A 83 6.08 6.14 -20.06
N PHE A 84 7.22 6.21 -20.72
CA PHE A 84 8.12 7.36 -20.67
C PHE A 84 8.13 8.04 -22.05
N GLU A 85 7.70 9.30 -22.11
CA GLU A 85 7.64 10.09 -23.35
C GLU A 85 8.72 11.18 -23.36
N GLY A 86 9.51 11.25 -24.44
CA GLY A 86 10.59 12.25 -24.55
C GLY A 86 11.84 11.98 -23.69
N TRP A 87 11.92 10.83 -23.03
CA TRP A 87 13.04 10.47 -22.13
C TRP A 87 14.29 9.95 -22.85
N SER A 88 14.31 9.94 -24.18
CA SER A 88 15.45 9.43 -24.97
C SER A 88 15.84 10.36 -26.13
N PRO A 89 16.09 11.66 -25.88
CA PRO A 89 16.29 12.66 -26.93
C PRO A 89 17.51 12.37 -27.82
N GLY A 90 18.59 11.80 -27.26
CA GLY A 90 19.79 11.43 -28.02
C GLY A 90 19.68 10.15 -28.85
N ALA A 91 18.64 9.34 -28.62
CA ALA A 91 18.42 8.07 -29.33
C ALA A 91 17.38 8.17 -30.45
N ASN A 92 16.74 9.34 -30.63
CA ASN A 92 15.61 9.55 -31.53
C ASN A 92 14.45 8.55 -31.29
N ILE A 93 14.23 8.14 -30.03
CA ILE A 93 13.13 7.27 -29.61
C ILE A 93 12.07 8.16 -28.93
N PRO A 94 10.84 8.29 -29.48
CA PRO A 94 9.84 9.22 -28.97
C PRO A 94 9.24 8.77 -27.63
N ALA A 95 9.10 7.46 -27.42
CA ALA A 95 8.62 6.89 -26.17
C ALA A 95 9.04 5.41 -26.02
N TYR A 96 9.08 4.94 -24.78
CA TYR A 96 9.19 3.50 -24.46
C TYR A 96 8.30 3.15 -23.26
N SER A 97 7.98 1.87 -23.11
CA SER A 97 7.18 1.35 -21.99
C SER A 97 7.97 0.37 -21.16
N HIS A 98 7.82 0.47 -19.84
CA HIS A 98 8.33 -0.49 -18.88
C HIS A 98 7.14 -1.29 -18.31
N PRO A 99 6.80 -2.46 -18.91
CA PRO A 99 5.68 -3.27 -18.48
C PRO A 99 5.98 -3.94 -17.14
N PHE A 100 4.94 -4.17 -16.34
CA PHE A 100 5.08 -5.04 -15.18
C PHE A 100 5.02 -6.50 -15.62
N ILE A 101 5.89 -7.32 -15.03
CA ILE A 101 5.75 -8.76 -15.07
C ILE A 101 4.69 -9.10 -14.02
N SER A 102 3.52 -9.56 -14.44
CA SER A 102 2.48 -10.05 -13.53
C SER A 102 2.42 -11.58 -13.58
N GLN A 103 2.15 -12.19 -12.42
CA GLN A 103 1.63 -13.56 -12.42
C GLN A 103 0.24 -13.55 -13.08
N LEU A 104 -0.09 -14.61 -13.82
CA LEU A 104 -1.45 -14.79 -14.33
C LEU A 104 -2.40 -14.97 -13.15
N ASP A 105 -3.58 -14.34 -13.20
CA ASP A 105 -4.61 -14.57 -12.19
C ASP A 105 -5.01 -16.06 -12.19
N THR A 106 -4.94 -16.69 -11.02
CA THR A 106 -5.34 -18.08 -10.76
C THR A 106 -6.64 -18.14 -9.97
#